data_AF-R7BKZ8-F1
#
_entry.id   AF-R7BKZ8-F1
#
_cell.length_a   1.000
_cell.length_b   1.000
_cell.length_c   1.000
_cell.angle_alpha   90.00
_cell.angle_beta   90.00
_cell.angle_gamma   90.00
#
_symmetry.space_group_name_H-M   'P 1'
#
loop_
_entity.id
_entity.type
_entity.pdbx_description
1 polymer ?
#
loop_
_entity_poly.entity_id
_entity_poly.type
_entity_poly.pdbx_seq_one_letter_code
_entity_poly.pdbx_strand_id
1 'polypeptide(L)'
;MRPAVNVGLSVSRVGGAAQTKAMKKAAGSIRIDLAQFREMEVFTQFASDLDNATKEQLQHGHVLMELLKQPLCRPLSTAEQVITLCAANGKVMLPLELKNVKDFQMKLIDYIRAEHQEIITQIENGGVLDEELNKAIIDAAKTFRDEYMAKEG
;
A
#
# COMPACT_ATOMS: atom_id res chain seq x y z
N MET A 1 0.66 -13.68 9.66
CA MET A 1 -0.14 -12.86 8.73
C MET A 1 -1.62 -13.17 8.94
N ARG A 2 -2.48 -12.16 9.09
CA ARG A 2 -3.94 -12.31 9.21
C ARG A 2 -4.60 -11.19 8.39
N PRO A 3 -5.54 -11.48 7.47
CA PRO A 3 -5.98 -12.81 7.05
C PRO A 3 -4.85 -13.62 6.38
N ALA A 4 -4.86 -14.95 6.54
CA ALA A 4 -3.82 -15.84 6.05
C ALA A 4 -3.99 -16.17 4.56
N VAL A 5 -3.96 -15.13 3.71
CA VAL A 5 -4.10 -15.28 2.25
C VAL A 5 -2.73 -15.56 1.63
N ASN A 6 -2.61 -16.67 0.90
CA ASN A 6 -1.41 -16.96 0.11
C ASN A 6 -1.52 -16.32 -1.28
N VAL A 7 -0.92 -15.14 -1.45
CA VAL A 7 -1.00 -14.33 -2.68
C VAL A 7 -0.45 -15.03 -3.94
N GLY A 8 0.49 -15.98 -3.78
CA GLY A 8 1.06 -16.73 -4.90
C GLY A 8 0.14 -17.84 -5.42
N LEU A 9 -0.63 -18.48 -4.54
CA LEU A 9 -1.57 -19.55 -4.91
C LEU A 9 -3.00 -19.04 -5.12
N SER A 10 -3.34 -17.89 -4.54
CA SER A 10 -4.66 -17.30 -4.65
C SER A 10 -4.85 -16.67 -6.04
N VAL A 11 -5.89 -17.11 -6.75
CA VAL A 11 -6.23 -16.61 -8.07
C VAL A 11 -7.73 -16.31 -8.12
N SER A 12 -8.08 -15.16 -8.66
CA SER A 12 -9.47 -14.85 -9.03
C SER A 12 -9.71 -15.19 -10.48
N ARG A 13 -10.71 -16.03 -10.77
CA ARG A 13 -11.13 -16.35 -12.15
C ARG A 13 -11.83 -15.18 -12.84
N VAL A 14 -12.41 -14.26 -12.07
CA VAL A 14 -13.08 -13.04 -12.57
C VAL A 14 -12.08 -11.90 -12.76
N GLY A 15 -10.98 -11.90 -11.99
CA GLY A 15 -9.91 -10.91 -12.09
C GLY A 15 -10.39 -9.48 -11.81
N GLY A 16 -9.80 -8.51 -12.51
CA GLY A 16 -10.10 -7.08 -12.35
C GLY A 16 -11.47 -6.65 -12.88
N ALA A 17 -12.28 -7.53 -13.48
CA ALA A 17 -13.63 -7.21 -13.91
C ALA A 17 -14.61 -7.02 -12.73
N ALA A 18 -14.29 -7.61 -11.57
CA ALA A 18 -15.06 -7.45 -10.33
C ALA A 18 -14.63 -6.22 -9.51
N GLN A 19 -13.62 -5.46 -9.97
CA GLN A 19 -13.06 -4.32 -9.24
C GLN A 19 -13.56 -3.00 -9.82
N THR A 20 -13.70 -1.98 -8.97
CA THR A 20 -13.88 -0.61 -9.43
C THR A 20 -12.64 -0.15 -10.22
N LYS A 21 -12.81 0.84 -11.10
CA LYS A 21 -11.70 1.34 -11.93
C LYS A 21 -10.51 1.84 -11.08
N ALA A 22 -10.81 2.57 -10.00
CA ALA A 22 -9.81 3.03 -9.04
C ALA A 22 -9.06 1.87 -8.37
N MET A 23 -9.78 0.87 -7.86
CA MET A 23 -9.18 -0.30 -7.22
C MET A 23 -8.30 -1.09 -8.20
N LYS A 24 -8.77 -1.30 -9.43
CA LYS A 24 -8.01 -2.01 -10.46
C LYS A 24 -6.68 -1.33 -10.78
N LYS A 25 -6.66 0.00 -10.84
CA LYS A 25 -5.43 0.76 -11.10
C LYS A 25 -4.49 0.72 -9.89
N ALA A 26 -5.02 0.92 -8.68
CA ALA A 26 -4.23 0.92 -7.45
C ALA A 26 -3.65 -0.46 -7.11
N ALA A 27 -4.39 -1.55 -7.34
CA ALA A 27 -3.96 -2.91 -7.01
C ALA A 27 -3.20 -3.63 -8.14
N GLY A 28 -3.01 -2.98 -9.30
CA GLY A 28 -2.55 -3.61 -10.53
C GLY A 28 -1.16 -4.24 -10.44
N SER A 29 -0.22 -3.61 -9.73
CA SER A 29 1.16 -4.09 -9.60
C SER A 29 1.37 -5.03 -8.41
N ILE A 30 0.56 -4.92 -7.35
CA ILE A 30 0.78 -5.58 -6.05
C ILE A 30 1.05 -7.07 -6.17
N ARG A 31 0.32 -7.77 -7.03
CA ARG A 31 0.52 -9.21 -7.21
C ARG A 31 1.90 -9.54 -7.76
N ILE A 32 2.37 -8.75 -8.73
CA ILE A 32 3.69 -8.91 -9.33
C ILE A 32 4.75 -8.53 -8.30
N ASP A 33 4.57 -7.40 -7.62
CA ASP A 33 5.50 -6.89 -6.61
C ASP A 33 5.71 -7.90 -5.47
N LEU A 34 4.62 -8.50 -4.97
CA LEU A 34 4.68 -9.52 -3.92
C LEU A 34 5.23 -10.87 -4.40
N ALA A 35 5.05 -11.22 -5.68
CA ALA A 35 5.67 -12.41 -6.25
C ALA A 35 7.19 -12.25 -6.33
N GLN A 36 7.65 -11.13 -6.89
CA GLN A 36 9.08 -10.80 -6.98
C GLN A 36 9.71 -10.67 -5.59
N PHE A 37 9.02 -10.04 -4.64
CA PHE A 37 9.46 -9.98 -3.25
C PHE A 37 9.71 -11.37 -2.65
N ARG A 38 8.80 -12.32 -2.85
CA ARG A 38 8.97 -13.69 -2.33
C ARG A 38 10.12 -14.43 -2.99
N GLU A 39 10.31 -14.28 -4.30
CA GLU A 39 11.45 -14.86 -5.00
C GLU A 39 12.77 -14.30 -4.45
N MET A 40 12.82 -12.99 -4.21
CA MET A 40 13.99 -12.30 -3.67
C MET A 40 14.26 -12.67 -2.21
N GLU A 41 13.22 -12.78 -1.38
CA GLU A 41 13.33 -13.18 0.03
C GLU A 41 13.94 -14.58 0.17
N VAL A 42 13.66 -15.50 -0.77
CA VAL A 42 14.29 -16.82 -0.81
C VAL A 42 15.74 -16.72 -1.30
N PHE A 43 16.00 -15.94 -2.36
CA PHE A 43 17.35 -15.81 -2.93
C PHE A 43 18.35 -15.18 -1.95
N THR A 44 17.90 -14.18 -1.20
CA THR A 44 18.73 -13.45 -0.24
C THR A 44 19.11 -14.25 1.01
N GLN A 45 18.45 -15.39 1.27
CA GLN A 45 18.89 -16.33 2.32
C GLN A 45 20.23 -17.01 1.97
N PHE A 46 20.64 -16.98 0.70
CA PHE A 46 21.85 -17.61 0.20
C PHE A 46 22.93 -16.60 -0.22
N ALA A 47 22.65 -15.28 -0.16
CA ALA A 47 23.55 -14.22 -0.58
C ALA A 47 23.95 -13.34 0.62
N SER A 48 25.24 -13.10 0.81
CA SER A 48 25.77 -12.33 1.93
C SER A 48 25.84 -10.82 1.67
N ASP A 49 25.83 -10.40 0.40
CA ASP A 49 25.91 -9.00 0.02
C ASP A 49 24.78 -8.67 -0.96
N LEU A 50 24.02 -7.64 -0.62
CA LEU A 50 22.86 -7.20 -1.38
C LEU A 50 23.09 -5.76 -1.82
N ASP A 51 22.93 -5.53 -3.11
CA ASP A 51 22.92 -4.19 -3.68
C ASP A 51 21.72 -3.38 -3.15
N ASN A 52 21.80 -2.06 -3.27
CA ASN A 52 20.80 -1.16 -2.70
C ASN A 52 19.41 -1.34 -3.36
N ALA A 53 19.35 -1.69 -4.64
CA ALA A 53 18.06 -1.90 -5.31
C ALA A 53 17.35 -3.15 -4.76
N THR A 54 18.09 -4.23 -4.52
CA THR A 54 17.55 -5.44 -3.89
C THR A 54 17.08 -5.17 -2.46
N LYS A 55 17.84 -4.40 -1.67
CA LYS A 55 17.43 -4.00 -0.31
C LYS A 55 16.13 -3.20 -0.33
N GLU A 56 16.02 -2.23 -1.22
CA GLU A 56 14.81 -1.42 -1.38
C GLU A 56 13.59 -2.26 -1.79
N GLN A 57 13.78 -3.19 -2.74
CA GLN A 57 12.71 -4.07 -3.19
C GLN A 57 12.21 -4.99 -2.06
N LEU A 58 13.13 -5.55 -1.26
CA LEU A 58 12.76 -6.34 -0.07
C LEU A 58 12.00 -5.51 0.95
N GLN A 59 12.49 -4.31 1.27
CA GLN A 59 11.83 -3.42 2.21
C GLN A 59 10.43 -3.03 1.73
N HIS A 60 10.28 -2.71 0.45
CA HIS A 60 8.98 -2.41 -0.14
C HIS A 60 8.01 -3.60 -0.04
N GLY A 61 8.49 -4.82 -0.32
CA GLY A 61 7.69 -6.03 -0.16
C GLY A 61 7.29 -6.31 1.29
N HIS A 62 8.18 -6.08 2.26
CA HIS A 62 7.84 -6.17 3.69
C HIS A 62 6.76 -5.14 4.08
N VAL A 63 6.85 -3.90 3.59
CA VAL A 63 5.82 -2.86 3.80
C VAL A 63 4.48 -3.33 3.22
N LEU A 64 4.44 -3.82 1.98
CA LEU A 64 3.22 -4.34 1.36
C LEU A 64 2.60 -5.48 2.19
N MET A 65 3.43 -6.41 2.66
CA MET A 65 2.99 -7.53 3.51
C MET A 65 2.42 -7.06 4.84
N GLU A 66 2.95 -5.98 5.43
CA GLU A 66 2.43 -5.37 6.65
C GLU A 66 1.07 -4.70 6.42
N LEU A 67 0.93 -3.93 5.33
CA LEU A 67 -0.31 -3.22 4.98
C LEU A 67 -1.49 -4.16 4.75
N LEU A 68 -1.22 -5.33 4.17
CA LEU A 68 -2.24 -6.36 3.92
C LEU A 68 -2.72 -7.08 5.19
N LYS A 69 -2.05 -6.90 6.34
CA LYS A 69 -2.55 -7.42 7.61
C LYS A 69 -3.73 -6.58 8.07
N GLN A 70 -4.86 -7.22 8.40
CA GLN A 70 -6.04 -6.53 8.92
C GLN A 70 -6.54 -7.24 10.18
N PRO A 71 -6.82 -6.50 11.28
CA PRO A 71 -7.42 -7.08 12.47
C PRO A 71 -8.88 -7.45 12.21
N LEU A 72 -9.40 -8.39 13.00
CA LEU A 72 -10.79 -8.82 12.92
C LEU A 72 -11.74 -7.64 13.16
N CYS A 73 -12.87 -7.64 12.45
CA CYS A 73 -13.95 -6.66 12.62
C CYS A 73 -13.55 -5.18 12.38
N ARG A 74 -12.44 -4.92 11.68
CA ARG A 74 -12.09 -3.59 11.18
C ARG A 74 -11.90 -3.60 9.65
N PRO A 75 -12.98 -3.75 8.87
CA PRO A 75 -12.88 -3.66 7.42
C PRO A 75 -12.52 -2.23 7.01
N LEU A 76 -11.62 -2.11 6.02
CA LEU A 76 -11.37 -0.85 5.34
C LEU A 76 -12.38 -0.66 4.21
N SER A 77 -12.90 0.55 4.04
CA SER A 77 -13.70 0.95 2.89
C SER A 77 -12.89 0.88 1.59
N THR A 78 -13.57 0.83 0.45
CA THR A 78 -12.91 0.79 -0.86
C THR A 78 -11.98 2.00 -1.05
N ALA A 79 -12.39 3.19 -0.60
CA ALA A 79 -11.57 4.39 -0.70
C ALA A 79 -10.31 4.29 0.17
N GLU A 80 -10.44 3.84 1.42
CA GLU A 80 -9.31 3.64 2.33
C GLU A 80 -8.30 2.62 1.79
N GLN A 81 -8.80 1.54 1.18
CA GLN A 81 -7.96 0.56 0.51
C GLN A 81 -7.22 1.20 -0.67
N VAL A 82 -7.92 1.91 -1.57
CA VAL A 82 -7.29 2.58 -2.72
C VAL A 82 -6.21 3.57 -2.26
N ILE A 83 -6.50 4.42 -1.28
CA ILE A 83 -5.55 5.39 -0.71
C ILE A 83 -4.30 4.67 -0.19
N THR A 84 -4.48 3.61 0.61
CA THR A 84 -3.38 2.81 1.15
C THR A 84 -2.49 2.28 0.02
N LEU A 85 -3.10 1.72 -1.02
CA LEU A 85 -2.37 1.11 -2.13
C LEU A 85 -1.65 2.16 -2.99
N CYS A 86 -2.25 3.32 -3.23
CA CYS A 86 -1.61 4.45 -3.91
C CYS A 86 -0.37 4.94 -3.15
N ALA A 87 -0.47 5.12 -1.83
CA ALA A 87 0.66 5.52 -1.00
C ALA A 87 1.78 4.47 -0.98
N ALA A 88 1.42 3.18 -0.98
CA ALA A 88 2.38 2.10 -1.10
C ALA A 88 3.09 2.10 -2.46
N ASN A 89 2.34 2.19 -3.57
CA ASN A 89 2.89 2.24 -4.93
C ASN A 89 3.81 3.46 -5.14
N GLY A 90 3.48 4.58 -4.50
CA GLY A 90 4.32 5.79 -4.48
C GLY A 90 5.56 5.68 -3.58
N LYS A 91 5.82 4.51 -2.97
CA LYS A 91 6.91 4.23 -2.03
C LYS A 91 6.98 5.21 -0.85
N VAL A 92 5.85 5.81 -0.47
CA VAL A 92 5.80 6.84 0.58
C VAL A 92 6.20 6.26 1.94
N MET A 93 5.86 4.99 2.18
CA MET A 93 6.10 4.29 3.44
C MET A 93 7.47 3.58 3.50
N LEU A 94 8.27 3.64 2.44
CA LEU A 94 9.59 3.01 2.39
C LEU A 94 10.55 3.48 3.51
N PRO A 95 10.67 4.79 3.85
CA PRO A 95 11.58 5.22 4.91
C PRO A 95 11.07 4.91 6.32
N LEU A 96 9.85 4.39 6.50
CA LEU A 96 9.30 4.05 7.82
C LEU A 96 9.84 2.72 8.32
N GLU A 97 10.02 2.61 9.64
CA GLU A 97 10.23 1.30 10.27
C GLU A 97 8.97 0.44 10.14
N LEU A 98 9.14 -0.87 9.90
CA LEU A 98 8.02 -1.80 9.67
C LEU A 98 6.97 -1.81 10.79
N LYS A 99 7.40 -1.62 12.04
CA LYS A 99 6.51 -1.52 13.21
C LYS A 99 5.55 -0.33 13.14
N ASN A 100 5.95 0.75 12.46
CA ASN A 100 5.20 2.01 12.37
C ASN A 100 4.30 2.06 11.13
N VAL A 101 4.53 1.20 10.13
CA VAL A 101 3.75 1.18 8.87
C VAL A 101 2.25 1.08 9.12
N LYS A 102 1.82 0.23 10.06
CA LYS A 102 0.40 0.03 10.33
C LYS A 102 -0.23 1.23 11.04
N ASP A 103 0.48 1.83 11.98
CA ASP A 103 0.05 3.04 12.67
C ASP A 103 -0.03 4.22 11.69
N PHE A 104 1.00 4.38 10.86
CA PHE A 104 1.02 5.36 9.78
C PHE A 104 -0.16 5.18 8.81
N GLN A 105 -0.47 3.96 8.39
CA GLN A 105 -1.62 3.68 7.53
C GLN A 105 -2.93 4.20 8.15
N MET A 106 -3.18 3.87 9.41
CA MET A 106 -4.41 4.29 10.09
C MET A 106 -4.49 5.81 10.23
N LYS A 107 -3.41 6.45 10.65
CA LYS A 107 -3.37 7.90 10.81
C LYS A 107 -3.42 8.65 9.47
N LEU A 108 -2.83 8.10 8.41
CA LEU A 108 -2.93 8.65 7.05
C LEU A 108 -4.38 8.64 6.57
N ILE A 109 -5.11 7.56 6.83
CA ILE A 109 -6.53 7.45 6.51
C ILE A 109 -7.33 8.51 7.29
N ASP A 110 -7.04 8.68 8.57
CA ASP A 110 -7.72 9.70 9.41
C ASP A 110 -7.39 11.13 8.96
N TYR A 111 -6.14 11.39 8.57
CA TYR A 111 -5.71 12.67 8.00
C TYR A 111 -6.44 12.98 6.68
N ILE A 112 -6.50 12.03 5.75
CA ILE A 112 -7.20 12.21 4.48
C ILE A 112 -8.72 12.39 4.72
N ARG A 113 -9.29 11.70 5.71
CA ARG A 113 -10.70 11.92 6.10
C ARG A 113 -10.94 13.33 6.63
N ALA A 114 -10.01 13.88 7.39
CA ALA A 114 -10.15 15.19 8.01
C ALA A 114 -9.89 16.34 7.02
N GLU A 115 -8.87 16.21 6.17
CA GLU A 115 -8.35 17.32 5.36
C GLU A 115 -8.59 17.19 3.86
N HIS A 116 -8.83 15.97 3.35
CA HIS A 116 -8.92 15.69 1.90
C HIS A 116 -10.15 14.82 1.58
N GLN A 117 -11.31 15.16 2.17
CA GLN A 117 -12.55 14.38 2.03
C GLN A 117 -13.04 14.28 0.57
N GLU A 118 -12.65 15.23 -0.29
CA GLU A 118 -12.90 15.20 -1.72
C GLU A 118 -12.27 13.98 -2.40
N ILE A 119 -11.08 13.54 -1.96
CA ILE A 119 -10.40 12.34 -2.49
C ILE A 119 -11.25 11.10 -2.23
N ILE A 120 -11.77 10.96 -1.00
CA ILE A 120 -12.63 9.83 -0.61
C ILE A 120 -13.90 9.85 -1.46
N THR A 121 -14.54 11.01 -1.56
CA THR A 121 -15.78 11.19 -2.32
C THR A 121 -15.61 10.82 -3.80
N GLN A 122 -14.51 11.23 -4.42
CA GLN A 122 -14.22 10.90 -5.82
C GLN A 122 -14.03 9.39 -6.03
N ILE A 123 -13.35 8.70 -5.10
CA ILE A 123 -13.15 7.25 -5.20
C ILE A 123 -14.47 6.49 -4.97
N GLU A 124 -15.27 6.89 -3.99
CA GLU A 124 -16.55 6.24 -3.66
C GLU A 124 -17.61 6.40 -4.76
N ASN A 125 -17.63 7.55 -5.44
CA ASN A 125 -18.54 7.80 -6.57
C ASN A 125 -18.16 7.03 -7.86
N GLY A 126 -17.20 6.11 -7.79
CA GLY A 126 -16.76 5.30 -8.93
C GLY A 126 -15.83 6.07 -9.88
N GLY A 127 -15.20 7.13 -9.38
CA GLY A 127 -14.19 7.88 -10.11
C GLY A 127 -13.08 6.99 -10.65
N VAL A 128 -12.55 7.37 -11.82
CA VAL A 128 -11.31 6.79 -12.32
C VAL A 128 -10.20 7.37 -11.47
N LEU A 129 -9.30 6.52 -10.98
CA LEU A 129 -8.02 7.00 -10.46
C LEU A 129 -7.22 7.52 -11.65
N ASP A 130 -7.38 8.79 -12.02
CA ASP A 130 -6.58 9.44 -13.04
C ASP A 130 -5.18 9.75 -12.49
N GLU A 131 -4.34 10.39 -13.31
CA GLU A 131 -2.98 10.74 -12.87
C GLU A 131 -2.99 11.87 -11.85
N GLU A 132 -3.94 12.81 -11.94
CA GLU A 132 -4.07 13.95 -11.04
C GLU A 132 -4.47 13.50 -9.63
N LEU A 133 -5.52 12.68 -9.51
CA LEU A 133 -5.97 12.13 -8.23
C LEU A 133 -4.92 11.22 -7.60
N ASN A 134 -4.26 10.37 -8.40
CA ASN A 134 -3.19 9.53 -7.89
C ASN A 134 -2.02 10.38 -7.35
N LYS A 135 -1.65 11.44 -8.06
CA LYS A 135 -0.61 12.37 -7.62
C LYS A 135 -1.03 13.11 -6.35
N ALA A 136 -2.26 13.59 -6.28
CA ALA A 136 -2.81 14.26 -5.10
C ALA A 136 -2.75 13.35 -3.86
N ILE A 137 -3.14 12.06 -3.98
CA ILE A 137 -3.04 11.09 -2.88
C ILE A 137 -1.58 10.90 -2.46
N ILE A 138 -0.66 10.75 -3.41
CA ILE A 138 0.77 10.55 -3.11
C ILE A 138 1.35 11.79 -2.42
N ASP A 139 1.01 12.99 -2.88
CA ASP A 139 1.53 14.24 -2.34
C ASP A 139 0.96 14.53 -0.94
N ALA A 140 -0.34 14.26 -0.73
CA ALA A 140 -0.95 14.31 0.60
C ALA A 140 -0.30 13.29 1.56
N ALA A 141 -0.05 12.07 1.09
CA ALA A 141 0.61 11.03 1.89
C ALA A 141 2.07 11.37 2.22
N LYS A 142 2.81 12.02 1.30
CA LYS A 142 4.17 12.51 1.56
C LYS A 142 4.19 13.62 2.59
N THR A 143 3.28 14.59 2.47
CA THR A 143 3.14 15.69 3.43
C THR A 143 2.88 15.13 4.82
N PHE A 144 1.90 14.23 4.93
CA PHE A 144 1.59 13.57 6.20
C PHE A 144 2.73 12.71 6.75
N ARG A 145 3.50 12.03 5.88
CA ARG A 145 4.70 11.28 6.28
C ARG A 145 5.73 12.19 6.93
N ASP A 146 6.01 13.34 6.33
CA ASP A 146 7.03 14.25 6.85
C ASP A 146 6.60 14.81 8.21
N GLU A 147 5.31 15.12 8.39
CA GLU A 147 4.74 15.48 9.69
C GLU A 147 4.76 14.34 10.72
N TYR A 148 4.49 13.11 10.29
CA TYR A 148 4.51 11.94 11.14
C TYR A 148 5.93 11.67 11.67
N MET A 149 6.93 11.73 10.79
CA MET A 149 8.34 11.58 11.14
C MET A 149 8.83 12.70 12.06
N ALA A 150 8.35 13.93 11.87
CA ALA A 150 8.68 15.06 12.73
C ALA A 150 8.09 14.97 14.15
N LYS A 151 7.03 14.18 14.35
CA LYS A 151 6.39 13.96 15.66
C LYS A 151 6.94 12.75 16.41
N GLU A 152 7.57 11.80 15.71
CA GLU A 152 8.20 10.60 16.31
C GLU A 152 9.71 10.77 16.58
N GLY A 153 10.32 11.87 16.14
CA GLY A 153 11.70 12.26 16.47
C GLY A 153 11.79 13.20 17.66
#